data_AF-A0A158DFQ5-F1
#
_entry.id   AF-A0A158DFQ5-F1
#
_cell.length_a   1.000
_cell.length_b   1.000
_cell.length_c   1.000
_cell.angle_alpha   90.00
_cell.angle_beta   90.00
_cell.angle_gamma   90.00
#
_symmetry.space_group_name_H-M   'P 1'
#
loop_
_entity.id
_entity.type
_entity.pdbx_description
1 polymer ?
#
loop_
_entity_poly.entity_id
_entity_poly.type
_entity_poly.pdbx_seq_one_letter_code
_entity_poly.pdbx_strand_id
1 'polypeptide(L)'
;MQVPCNEAPKPLFALGKMLYGAAMVYVKCYVHNERAFLEEHKLKIKQVITGIAALACVSTAAHAQSAGSFYATAGWFHFAPQDSSGPLKETSVGGSPVNIDVPGTGAGIGSADTAGFTLGYFATDHIAAELEMGIPPTFDLEGTGTFSQYGKLGSAKQWSPTLLFKYFFNAPTAKFRPFVGIGVTRTWFTDAQITNQQFEGSVLHGPTTVDTDSSWAPVFNVGATYNFTEHWFAGFSVSFIPLKATAKLNTQAQTPVGTLNVQSQAKITLNPIVTYLRVGYRF
;
A
#
# COMPACT_ATOMS: atom_id res chain seq x y z
N MET A 1 24.99 -23.29 82.68
CA MET A 1 23.92 -22.64 83.49
C MET A 1 23.94 -21.16 83.12
N GLN A 2 22.91 -20.46 82.66
CA GLN A 2 21.50 -20.76 82.33
C GLN A 2 20.99 -19.45 81.66
N VAL A 3 20.24 -19.55 80.56
CA VAL A 3 19.50 -18.45 79.90
C VAL A 3 18.23 -18.15 80.75
N PRO A 4 17.59 -16.96 80.69
CA PRO A 4 16.58 -16.74 79.64
C PRO A 4 16.44 -15.28 79.13
N CYS A 5 16.24 -15.12 77.83
CA CYS A 5 15.42 -14.03 77.26
C CYS A 5 14.41 -14.67 76.29
N ASN A 6 13.16 -14.23 76.42
CA ASN A 6 11.94 -14.84 75.89
C ASN A 6 11.67 -14.48 74.41
N GLU A 7 11.09 -15.47 73.70
CA GLU A 7 10.13 -15.44 72.55
C GLU A 7 10.51 -14.67 71.25
N ALA A 8 10.80 -15.32 70.10
CA ALA A 8 9.97 -16.11 69.13
C ALA A 8 9.36 -15.24 67.96
N PRO A 9 8.90 -15.79 66.81
CA PRO A 9 9.68 -15.87 65.56
C PRO A 9 9.03 -15.24 64.27
N LYS A 10 9.85 -15.23 63.19
CA LYS A 10 9.58 -14.94 61.75
C LYS A 10 8.20 -15.42 61.20
N PRO A 11 7.67 -14.80 60.10
CA PRO A 11 8.07 -15.22 58.75
C PRO A 11 8.30 -14.06 57.75
N LEU A 12 9.52 -13.99 57.24
CA LEU A 12 9.91 -13.26 56.04
C LEU A 12 9.81 -14.21 54.83
N PHE A 13 8.60 -14.57 54.41
CA PHE A 13 8.39 -15.47 53.25
C PHE A 13 7.10 -15.21 52.45
N ALA A 14 6.41 -14.09 52.69
CA ALA A 14 5.12 -13.79 52.07
C ALA A 14 5.17 -12.79 50.89
N LEU A 15 6.23 -11.98 50.75
CA LEU A 15 6.28 -10.93 49.72
C LEU A 15 6.92 -11.35 48.38
N GLY A 16 7.73 -12.42 48.35
CA GLY A 16 8.37 -12.89 47.11
C GLY A 16 7.45 -13.65 46.15
N LYS A 17 6.36 -14.27 46.65
CA LYS A 17 5.44 -15.08 45.83
C LYS A 17 4.34 -14.25 45.14
N MET A 18 4.01 -13.05 45.62
CA MET A 18 3.01 -12.19 44.97
C MET A 18 3.55 -11.48 43.72
N LEU A 19 4.83 -11.08 43.71
CA LEU A 19 5.42 -10.36 42.57
C LEU A 19 5.71 -11.27 41.36
N TYR A 20 6.07 -12.54 41.58
CA TYR A 20 6.23 -13.52 40.50
C TYR A 20 4.89 -13.96 39.87
N GLY A 21 3.81 -13.99 40.65
CA GLY A 21 2.46 -14.32 40.16
C GLY A 21 1.89 -13.22 39.25
N ALA A 22 2.07 -11.94 39.61
CA ALA A 22 1.60 -10.82 38.81
C ALA A 22 2.34 -10.68 37.46
N ALA A 23 3.66 -10.93 37.45
CA ALA A 23 4.47 -10.90 36.23
C ALA A 23 4.11 -12.04 35.25
N MET A 24 3.80 -13.25 35.75
CA MET A 24 3.33 -14.35 34.89
C MET A 24 1.92 -14.10 34.33
N VAL A 25 1.02 -13.46 35.07
CA VAL A 25 -0.34 -13.14 34.57
C VAL A 25 -0.29 -12.06 33.50
N TYR A 26 0.59 -11.07 33.61
CA TYR A 26 0.75 -10.00 32.61
C TYR A 26 1.33 -10.52 31.27
N VAL A 27 2.35 -11.39 31.32
CA VAL A 27 2.93 -12.00 30.12
C VAL A 27 1.95 -13.00 29.47
N LYS A 28 1.14 -13.71 30.26
CA LYS A 28 0.15 -14.66 29.74
C LYS A 28 -1.05 -13.97 29.09
N CYS A 29 -1.46 -12.79 29.55
CA CYS A 29 -2.47 -11.96 28.89
C CYS A 29 -1.96 -11.31 27.60
N TYR A 30 -0.70 -10.86 27.56
CA TYR A 30 -0.11 -10.23 26.36
C TYR A 30 0.06 -11.25 25.21
N VAL A 31 0.59 -12.45 25.52
CA VAL A 31 0.78 -13.54 24.54
C VAL A 31 -0.55 -14.19 24.12
N HIS A 32 -1.61 -14.13 24.94
CA HIS A 32 -2.94 -14.60 24.56
C HIS A 32 -3.64 -13.62 23.61
N ASN A 33 -3.41 -12.31 23.77
CA ASN A 33 -3.96 -11.25 22.92
C ASN A 33 -3.37 -11.28 21.50
N GLU A 34 -2.07 -11.55 21.34
CA GLU A 34 -1.45 -11.70 20.02
C GLU A 34 -1.94 -12.94 19.25
N ARG A 35 -2.22 -14.05 19.93
CA ARG A 35 -2.77 -15.25 19.27
C ARG A 35 -4.23 -15.06 18.84
N ALA A 36 -5.03 -14.33 19.62
CA ALA A 36 -6.41 -14.02 19.26
C ALA A 36 -6.48 -13.11 18.02
N PHE A 37 -5.60 -12.10 17.94
CA PHE A 37 -5.48 -11.20 16.77
C PHE A 37 -4.99 -11.93 15.51
N LEU A 38 -4.03 -12.86 15.65
CA LEU A 38 -3.53 -13.67 14.52
C LEU A 38 -4.55 -14.69 14.02
N GLU A 39 -5.42 -15.23 14.89
CA GLU A 39 -6.47 -16.17 14.50
C GLU A 39 -7.67 -15.46 13.85
N GLU A 40 -8.03 -14.25 14.27
CA GLU A 40 -9.12 -13.47 13.67
C GLU A 40 -8.81 -13.07 12.21
N HIS A 41 -7.56 -12.73 11.91
CA HIS A 41 -7.12 -12.40 10.55
C HIS A 41 -6.96 -13.63 9.63
N LYS A 42 -6.57 -14.79 10.16
CA LYS A 42 -6.54 -16.06 9.40
C LYS A 42 -7.93 -16.52 8.98
N LEU A 43 -8.95 -16.29 9.81
CA LEU A 43 -10.34 -16.63 9.52
C LEU A 43 -10.92 -15.78 8.39
N LYS A 44 -10.61 -14.47 8.33
CA LYS A 44 -11.01 -13.61 7.21
C LYS A 44 -10.34 -14.02 5.90
N ILE A 45 -9.06 -14.40 5.93
CA ILE A 45 -8.34 -14.89 4.75
C ILE A 45 -8.93 -16.22 4.26
N LYS A 46 -9.26 -17.15 5.16
CA LYS A 46 -9.93 -18.42 4.79
C LYS A 46 -11.32 -18.18 4.22
N GLN A 47 -12.11 -17.26 4.76
CA GLN A 47 -13.44 -16.94 4.23
C GLN A 47 -13.39 -16.27 2.86
N VAL A 48 -12.37 -15.43 2.59
CA VAL A 48 -12.12 -14.87 1.25
C VAL A 48 -11.71 -15.97 0.27
N ILE A 49 -10.88 -16.93 0.68
CA ILE A 49 -10.49 -18.07 -0.16
C ILE A 49 -11.68 -18.99 -0.46
N THR A 50 -12.55 -19.25 0.53
CA THR A 50 -13.77 -20.07 0.35
C THR A 50 -14.83 -19.35 -0.50
N GLY A 51 -14.89 -18.01 -0.46
CA GLY A 51 -15.78 -17.23 -1.33
C GLY A 51 -15.39 -17.28 -2.81
N ILE A 52 -14.09 -17.35 -3.12
CA ILE A 52 -13.58 -17.50 -4.50
C ILE A 52 -13.98 -18.87 -5.09
N ALA A 53 -14.07 -19.93 -4.26
CA ALA A 53 -14.47 -21.25 -4.72
C ALA A 53 -15.98 -21.35 -5.06
N ALA A 54 -16.82 -20.49 -4.48
CA ALA A 54 -18.28 -20.54 -4.70
C ALA A 54 -18.73 -19.89 -6.02
N LEU A 55 -17.90 -19.05 -6.65
CA LEU A 55 -18.20 -18.48 -7.98
C LEU A 55 -17.99 -19.46 -9.15
N ALA A 56 -17.41 -20.64 -8.90
CA ALA A 56 -17.09 -21.61 -9.95
C ALA A 56 -18.30 -22.43 -10.46
N CYS A 57 -19.50 -22.26 -9.89
CA CYS A 57 -20.64 -23.16 -10.11
C CYS A 57 -21.78 -22.59 -10.99
N VAL A 58 -21.59 -21.47 -11.71
CA VAL A 58 -22.60 -20.97 -12.65
C VAL A 58 -22.12 -21.21 -14.08
N SER A 59 -22.31 -22.44 -14.56
CA SER A 59 -22.04 -22.84 -15.95
C SER A 59 -23.22 -22.45 -16.86
N THR A 60 -23.24 -21.19 -17.30
CA THR A 60 -24.03 -20.81 -18.48
C THR A 60 -23.22 -21.04 -19.75
N ALA A 61 -23.89 -21.56 -20.79
CA ALA A 61 -23.36 -22.04 -22.06
C ALA A 61 -22.03 -21.41 -22.52
N ALA A 62 -21.05 -22.29 -22.76
CA ALA A 62 -19.75 -21.98 -23.35
C ALA A 62 -19.92 -21.39 -24.76
N HIS A 63 -19.98 -20.06 -24.84
CA HIS A 63 -19.72 -19.31 -26.05
C HIS A 63 -18.56 -18.34 -25.78
N ALA A 64 -17.54 -18.42 -26.64
CA ALA A 64 -16.33 -17.61 -26.55
C ALA A 64 -16.64 -16.11 -26.35
N GLN A 65 -16.13 -15.53 -25.26
CA GLN A 65 -16.26 -14.11 -24.90
C GLN A 65 -17.66 -13.50 -25.13
N SER A 66 -18.72 -14.24 -24.79
CA SER A 66 -20.07 -13.71 -24.87
C SER A 66 -20.42 -12.88 -23.63
N ALA A 67 -21.37 -11.97 -23.82
CA ALA A 67 -22.09 -11.29 -22.74
C ALA A 67 -22.44 -12.27 -21.60
N GLY A 68 -22.18 -11.87 -20.36
CA GLY A 68 -22.41 -12.67 -19.17
C GLY A 68 -21.20 -13.46 -18.65
N SER A 69 -20.10 -13.55 -19.41
CA SER A 69 -18.92 -14.32 -19.00
C SER A 69 -18.05 -13.58 -17.96
N PHE A 70 -17.54 -14.32 -16.99
CA PHE A 70 -16.53 -13.84 -16.05
C PHE A 70 -15.13 -14.25 -16.50
N TYR A 71 -14.12 -13.47 -16.15
CA TYR A 71 -12.73 -13.88 -16.29
C TYR A 71 -11.89 -13.42 -15.11
N ALA A 72 -10.86 -14.20 -14.81
CA ALA A 72 -9.85 -13.85 -13.82
C ALA A 72 -8.49 -13.83 -14.50
N THR A 73 -7.63 -12.88 -14.14
CA THR A 73 -6.25 -12.84 -14.62
C THR A 73 -5.26 -12.68 -13.49
N ALA A 74 -4.05 -13.18 -13.71
CA ALA A 74 -2.90 -12.95 -12.87
C ALA A 74 -1.70 -12.57 -13.75
N GLY A 75 -0.80 -11.76 -13.22
CA GLY A 75 0.27 -11.21 -14.04
C GLY A 75 1.24 -10.31 -13.29
N TRP A 76 1.98 -9.54 -14.06
CA TRP A 76 3.03 -8.65 -13.61
C TRP A 76 2.71 -7.21 -14.02
N PHE A 77 2.62 -6.34 -13.02
CA PHE A 77 2.56 -4.90 -13.18
C PHE A 77 3.96 -4.29 -13.08
N HIS A 78 4.25 -3.37 -14.00
CA HIS A 78 5.39 -2.47 -13.93
C HIS A 78 4.89 -1.04 -13.86
N PHE A 79 5.23 -0.35 -12.79
CA PHE A 79 4.91 1.05 -12.57
C PHE A 79 6.11 1.91 -12.96
N ALA A 80 5.94 2.79 -13.93
CA ALA A 80 6.95 3.76 -14.35
C ALA A 80 6.43 5.20 -14.15
N PRO A 81 6.62 5.79 -12.95
CA PRO A 81 6.35 7.20 -12.70
C PRO A 81 7.07 8.11 -13.71
N GLN A 82 6.38 9.18 -14.13
CA GLN A 82 6.95 10.29 -14.89
C GLN A 82 7.04 11.48 -13.93
N ASP A 83 7.91 11.34 -12.93
CA ASP A 83 7.82 12.09 -11.71
C ASP A 83 8.47 13.47 -11.78
N SER A 84 7.90 14.40 -11.03
CA SER A 84 8.50 15.69 -10.73
C SER A 84 8.00 16.15 -9.36
N SER A 85 8.86 16.85 -8.62
CA SER A 85 8.52 17.36 -7.30
C SER A 85 8.66 18.87 -7.23
N GLY A 86 7.83 19.46 -6.37
CA GLY A 86 8.08 20.81 -5.87
C GLY A 86 9.11 20.79 -4.74
N PRO A 87 9.62 21.97 -4.34
CA PRO A 87 10.47 22.06 -3.16
C PRO A 87 9.73 21.56 -1.92
N LEU A 88 10.50 21.11 -0.93
CA LEU A 88 9.99 20.91 0.42
C LEU A 88 9.43 22.23 0.93
N LYS A 89 8.22 22.19 1.47
CA LYS A 89 7.55 23.38 2.01
C LYS A 89 7.30 23.23 3.50
N GLU A 90 7.87 24.11 4.31
CA GLU A 90 7.52 24.25 5.72
C GLU A 90 6.20 25.01 5.83
N THR A 91 5.19 24.37 6.40
CA THR A 91 3.85 24.93 6.51
C THR A 91 3.59 25.56 7.87
N SER A 92 4.16 25.00 8.95
CA SER A 92 3.95 25.49 10.31
C SER A 92 5.15 25.17 11.20
N VAL A 93 5.47 26.07 12.14
CA VAL A 93 6.50 25.89 13.17
C VAL A 93 5.89 26.28 14.52
N GLY A 94 5.91 25.36 15.49
CA GLY A 94 5.35 25.61 16.82
C GLY A 94 3.86 25.96 16.81
N GLY A 95 3.12 25.50 15.80
CA GLY A 95 1.70 25.83 15.60
C GLY A 95 1.43 27.13 14.85
N SER A 96 2.46 27.92 14.52
CA SER A 96 2.32 29.15 13.73
C SER A 96 2.59 28.88 12.25
N PRO A 97 1.68 29.25 11.32
CA PRO A 97 1.89 29.08 9.90
C PRO A 97 3.08 29.91 9.38
N VAL A 98 3.98 29.27 8.61
CA VAL A 98 5.15 29.95 8.01
C VAL A 98 5.12 29.95 6.48
N ASN A 99 4.66 28.85 5.86
CA ASN A 99 4.53 28.70 4.40
C ASN A 99 5.79 29.01 3.59
N ILE A 100 6.94 28.50 4.03
CA ILE A 100 8.25 28.75 3.40
C ILE A 100 8.63 27.58 2.51
N ASP A 101 8.94 27.85 1.25
CA ASP A 101 9.56 26.86 0.37
C ASP A 101 11.07 26.80 0.63
N VAL A 102 11.63 25.60 0.75
CA VAL A 102 13.07 25.37 0.88
C VAL A 102 13.66 25.22 -0.54
N PRO A 103 14.27 26.26 -1.13
CA PRO A 103 14.59 26.27 -2.55
C PRO A 103 15.67 25.26 -2.91
N GLY A 104 15.61 24.74 -4.15
CA GLY A 104 16.60 23.78 -4.66
C GLY A 104 16.49 22.37 -4.08
N THR A 105 15.47 22.10 -3.25
CA THR A 105 15.16 20.76 -2.73
C THR A 105 14.18 20.02 -3.65
N GLY A 106 14.15 18.71 -3.55
CA GLY A 106 13.18 17.89 -4.25
C GLY A 106 13.27 16.42 -3.87
N ALA A 107 12.35 15.64 -4.42
CA ALA A 107 12.36 14.20 -4.32
C ALA A 107 11.94 13.54 -5.65
N GLY A 108 12.43 12.33 -5.87
CA GLY A 108 12.08 11.48 -7.00
C GLY A 108 11.65 10.09 -6.56
N ILE A 109 10.96 9.37 -7.44
CA ILE A 109 10.45 8.03 -7.21
C ILE A 109 10.78 7.13 -8.41
N GLY A 110 11.44 6.01 -8.13
CA GLY A 110 11.79 5.02 -9.15
C GLY A 110 10.61 4.15 -9.61
N SER A 111 10.86 3.33 -10.63
CA SER A 111 9.92 2.31 -11.07
C SER A 111 9.78 1.19 -10.05
N ALA A 112 8.61 0.53 -10.02
CA ALA A 112 8.37 -0.63 -9.17
C ALA A 112 7.61 -1.74 -9.90
N ASP A 113 7.93 -2.98 -9.54
CA ASP A 113 7.34 -4.19 -10.10
C ASP A 113 6.53 -4.92 -9.04
N THR A 114 5.37 -5.45 -9.42
CA THR A 114 4.54 -6.24 -8.51
C THR A 114 3.65 -7.24 -9.21
N ALA A 115 3.14 -8.21 -8.45
CA ALA A 115 2.13 -9.14 -8.92
C ALA A 115 0.74 -8.48 -8.96
N GLY A 116 0.02 -8.71 -10.05
CA GLY A 116 -1.30 -8.16 -10.31
C GLY A 116 -2.34 -9.24 -10.55
N PHE A 117 -3.57 -8.95 -10.14
CA PHE A 117 -4.74 -9.80 -10.29
C PHE A 117 -5.91 -8.98 -10.76
N THR A 118 -6.75 -9.56 -11.62
CA THR A 118 -7.97 -8.90 -12.08
C THR A 118 -9.15 -9.85 -12.05
N LEU A 119 -10.32 -9.28 -11.78
CA LEU A 119 -11.61 -9.94 -12.01
C LEU A 119 -12.40 -9.09 -12.97
N GLY A 120 -12.89 -9.69 -14.05
CA GLY A 120 -13.68 -8.98 -15.04
C GLY A 120 -14.96 -9.72 -15.41
N TYR A 121 -15.90 -8.94 -15.92
CA TYR A 121 -17.22 -9.39 -16.34
C TYR A 121 -17.56 -8.73 -17.68
N PHE A 122 -17.86 -9.54 -18.69
CA PHE A 122 -18.37 -9.05 -19.97
C PHE A 122 -19.85 -8.72 -19.84
N ALA A 123 -20.18 -7.43 -19.75
CA ALA A 123 -21.57 -6.97 -19.79
C ALA A 123 -22.20 -7.17 -21.18
N THR A 124 -21.38 -7.05 -22.23
CA THR A 124 -21.74 -7.41 -23.61
C THR A 124 -20.56 -8.11 -24.29
N ASP A 125 -20.75 -8.56 -25.52
CA ASP A 125 -19.71 -9.14 -26.37
C ASP A 125 -18.47 -8.23 -26.58
N HIS A 126 -18.63 -6.92 -26.39
CA HIS A 126 -17.56 -5.93 -26.58
C HIS A 126 -17.26 -5.12 -25.33
N ILE A 127 -18.13 -5.11 -24.31
CA ILE A 127 -17.97 -4.26 -23.13
C ILE A 127 -17.75 -5.12 -21.89
N ALA A 128 -16.68 -4.83 -21.14
CA ALA A 128 -16.40 -5.46 -19.87
C ALA A 128 -16.15 -4.43 -18.77
N ALA A 129 -16.55 -4.78 -17.54
CA ALA A 129 -16.05 -4.15 -16.33
C ALA A 129 -14.90 -5.02 -15.77
N GLU A 130 -13.82 -4.41 -15.32
CA GLU A 130 -12.64 -5.11 -14.79
C GLU A 130 -12.14 -4.40 -13.51
N LEU A 131 -12.03 -5.16 -12.42
CA LEU A 131 -11.39 -4.73 -11.19
C LEU A 131 -9.94 -5.24 -11.20
N GLU A 132 -8.98 -4.32 -11.18
CA GLU A 132 -7.55 -4.60 -11.08
C GLU A 132 -7.05 -4.31 -9.66
N MET A 133 -6.28 -5.25 -9.10
CA MET A 133 -5.66 -5.16 -7.78
C MET A 133 -4.32 -5.89 -7.79
N GLY A 134 -3.47 -5.66 -6.80
CA GLY A 134 -2.15 -6.28 -6.75
C GLY A 134 -1.56 -6.26 -5.37
N ILE A 135 -0.37 -6.86 -5.25
CA ILE A 135 0.45 -6.69 -4.05
C ILE A 135 0.95 -5.25 -4.03
N PRO A 136 0.81 -4.49 -2.94
CA PRO A 136 1.23 -3.08 -2.92
C PRO A 136 2.76 -2.99 -3.08
N PRO A 137 3.26 -2.34 -4.15
CA PRO A 137 4.70 -2.13 -4.29
C PRO A 137 5.20 -1.13 -3.25
N THR A 138 6.44 -1.32 -2.80
CA THR A 138 7.16 -0.32 -2.02
C THR A 138 7.86 0.63 -2.99
N PHE A 139 7.63 1.93 -2.83
CA PHE A 139 8.36 2.97 -3.52
C PHE A 139 9.35 3.63 -2.59
N ASP A 140 10.58 3.79 -3.09
CA ASP A 140 11.63 4.53 -2.42
C ASP A 140 11.61 5.98 -2.90
N LEU A 141 11.70 6.89 -1.92
CA LEU A 141 11.74 8.32 -2.16
C LEU A 141 13.18 8.77 -2.17
N GLU A 142 13.72 9.09 -3.34
CA GLU A 142 15.10 9.52 -3.54
C GLU A 142 15.19 11.05 -3.47
N GLY A 143 16.20 11.59 -2.80
CA GLY A 143 16.43 13.03 -2.73
C GLY A 143 16.94 13.57 -4.07
N THR A 144 16.44 14.72 -4.49
CA THR A 144 16.92 15.43 -5.68
C THR A 144 17.32 16.87 -5.33
N GLY A 145 18.05 17.54 -6.23
CA GLY A 145 18.62 18.86 -5.94
C GLY A 145 19.58 18.81 -4.76
N THR A 146 19.44 19.71 -3.80
CA THR A 146 20.26 19.73 -2.57
C THR A 146 20.05 18.50 -1.68
N PHE A 147 18.96 17.75 -1.86
CA PHE A 147 18.71 16.50 -1.14
C PHE A 147 19.38 15.28 -1.77
N SER A 148 19.99 15.40 -2.96
CA SER A 148 20.67 14.27 -3.61
C SER A 148 21.81 13.70 -2.77
N GLN A 149 22.42 14.53 -1.91
CA GLN A 149 23.47 14.09 -0.98
C GLN A 149 22.99 13.05 0.05
N TYR A 150 21.68 12.95 0.30
CA TYR A 150 21.10 12.00 1.22
C TYR A 150 20.65 10.70 0.53
N GLY A 151 20.61 10.65 -0.80
CA GLY A 151 20.05 9.50 -1.54
C GLY A 151 18.63 9.20 -1.09
N LYS A 152 18.35 7.95 -0.72
CA LYS A 152 17.03 7.49 -0.27
C LYS A 152 16.59 8.19 1.02
N LEU A 153 15.61 9.08 0.92
CA LEU A 153 15.02 9.82 2.05
C LEU A 153 14.07 8.95 2.87
N GLY A 154 13.23 8.16 2.20
CA GLY A 154 12.16 7.39 2.82
C GLY A 154 11.59 6.30 1.92
N SER A 155 10.55 5.63 2.41
CA SER A 155 9.83 4.61 1.65
C SER A 155 8.35 4.62 2.03
N ALA A 156 7.48 4.22 1.11
CA ALA A 156 6.06 3.98 1.38
C ALA A 156 5.51 2.87 0.47
N LYS A 157 4.52 2.12 0.96
CA LYS A 157 3.78 1.13 0.15
C LYS A 157 2.58 1.78 -0.49
N GLN A 158 2.41 1.58 -1.80
CA GLN A 158 1.29 2.13 -2.55
C GLN A 158 0.17 1.09 -2.73
N TRP A 159 -1.04 1.48 -2.39
CA TRP A 159 -2.26 0.77 -2.78
C TRP A 159 -2.98 1.54 -3.87
N SER A 160 -3.43 0.84 -4.92
CA SER A 160 -4.13 1.47 -6.05
C SER A 160 -5.13 0.52 -6.73
N PRO A 161 -6.16 0.00 -6.01
CA PRO A 161 -7.24 -0.74 -6.65
C PRO A 161 -7.91 0.13 -7.73
N THR A 162 -8.16 -0.48 -8.88
CA THR A 162 -8.59 0.22 -10.08
C THR A 162 -9.80 -0.47 -10.68
N LEU A 163 -10.85 0.28 -10.97
CA LEU A 163 -12.01 -0.19 -11.71
C LEU A 163 -11.96 0.37 -13.12
N LEU A 164 -12.00 -0.49 -14.13
CA LEU A 164 -11.96 -0.16 -15.55
C LEU A 164 -13.22 -0.62 -16.27
N PHE A 165 -13.67 0.20 -17.21
CA PHE A 165 -14.61 -0.18 -18.25
C PHE A 165 -13.85 -0.29 -19.56
N LYS A 166 -13.89 -1.46 -20.17
CA LYS A 166 -13.10 -1.80 -21.37
C LYS A 166 -14.05 -2.09 -22.54
N TYR A 167 -13.72 -1.52 -23.69
CA TYR A 167 -14.30 -1.87 -24.98
C TYR A 167 -13.30 -2.69 -25.79
N PHE A 168 -13.66 -3.95 -26.06
CA PHE A 168 -12.90 -4.90 -26.86
C PHE A 168 -13.32 -4.81 -28.31
N PHE A 169 -12.35 -4.63 -29.20
CA PHE A 169 -12.53 -4.69 -30.63
C PHE A 169 -12.53 -6.15 -31.12
N ASN A 170 -12.85 -6.30 -32.41
CA ASN A 170 -13.00 -7.57 -33.11
C ASN A 170 -14.13 -8.46 -32.55
N ALA A 171 -14.49 -9.46 -33.36
CA ALA A 171 -15.49 -10.44 -32.99
C ALA A 171 -15.12 -11.16 -31.67
N PRO A 172 -16.10 -11.59 -30.87
CA PRO A 172 -15.87 -12.36 -29.64
C PRO A 172 -15.04 -13.63 -29.82
N THR A 173 -15.14 -14.24 -31.00
CA THR A 173 -14.41 -15.45 -31.39
C THR A 173 -13.01 -15.18 -31.94
N ALA A 174 -12.62 -13.92 -32.11
CA ALA A 174 -11.30 -13.57 -32.65
C ALA A 174 -10.18 -13.95 -31.66
N LYS A 175 -9.08 -14.49 -32.17
CA LYS A 175 -7.90 -14.80 -31.35
C LYS A 175 -7.27 -13.54 -30.79
N PHE A 176 -7.08 -12.52 -31.62
CA PHE A 176 -6.50 -11.25 -31.20
C PHE A 176 -7.59 -10.21 -31.02
N ARG A 177 -7.67 -9.63 -29.81
CA ARG A 177 -8.67 -8.61 -29.45
C ARG A 177 -8.00 -7.42 -28.79
N PRO A 178 -7.73 -6.36 -29.54
CA PRO A 178 -7.39 -5.06 -28.98
C PRO A 178 -8.52 -4.56 -28.08
N PHE A 179 -8.18 -3.71 -27.13
CA PHE A 179 -9.16 -2.99 -26.32
C PHE A 179 -8.66 -1.61 -25.92
N VAL A 180 -9.62 -0.74 -25.65
CA VAL A 180 -9.41 0.51 -24.94
C VAL A 180 -10.26 0.51 -23.69
N GLY A 181 -9.86 1.24 -22.67
CA GLY A 181 -10.59 1.33 -21.42
C GLY A 181 -10.41 2.66 -20.74
N ILE A 182 -11.39 2.99 -19.93
CA ILE A 182 -11.37 4.14 -19.03
C ILE A 182 -11.85 3.69 -17.66
N GLY A 183 -11.31 4.29 -16.62
CA GLY A 183 -11.66 3.88 -15.27
C GLY A 183 -11.24 4.88 -14.23
N VAL A 184 -11.25 4.40 -12.99
CA VAL A 184 -10.88 5.17 -11.82
C VAL A 184 -10.07 4.29 -10.89
N THR A 185 -9.03 4.88 -10.30
CA THR A 185 -8.24 4.26 -9.25
C THR A 185 -8.34 5.08 -7.96
N ARG A 186 -8.33 4.39 -6.82
CA ARG A 186 -8.16 5.04 -5.52
C ARG A 186 -6.78 4.71 -4.99
N THR A 187 -5.93 5.72 -4.87
CA THR A 187 -4.56 5.56 -4.38
C THR A 187 -4.44 6.01 -2.93
N TRP A 188 -3.79 5.21 -2.09
CA TRP A 188 -3.35 5.60 -0.75
C TRP A 188 -2.03 4.91 -0.43
N PHE A 189 -1.31 5.45 0.57
CA PHE A 189 -0.03 4.90 0.99
C PHE A 189 -0.10 4.41 2.43
N THR A 190 0.65 3.35 2.70
CA THR A 190 0.81 2.73 4.04
C THR A 190 2.29 2.51 4.31
N ASP A 191 2.65 2.27 5.57
CA ASP A 191 4.05 2.03 5.99
C ASP A 191 5.01 3.15 5.51
N ALA A 192 4.53 4.39 5.52
CA ALA A 192 5.33 5.55 5.13
C ALA A 192 6.30 5.92 6.25
N GLN A 193 7.59 5.97 5.93
CA GLN A 193 8.65 6.22 6.91
C GLN A 193 9.83 6.97 6.28
N ILE A 194 10.50 7.80 7.09
CA ILE A 194 11.79 8.37 6.77
C ILE A 194 12.87 7.34 7.11
N THR A 195 13.72 7.02 6.15
CA THR A 195 14.74 5.96 6.29
C THR A 195 16.15 6.52 6.46
N ASN A 196 16.39 7.76 6.04
CA ASN A 196 17.69 8.40 6.19
C ASN A 196 17.74 9.25 7.47
N GLN A 197 18.51 8.76 8.45
CA GLN A 197 18.68 9.39 9.76
C GLN A 197 19.42 10.74 9.69
N GLN A 198 20.34 10.92 8.73
CA GLN A 198 21.03 12.19 8.56
C GLN A 198 20.08 13.26 8.01
N PHE A 199 19.24 12.91 7.04
CA PHE A 199 18.18 13.78 6.54
C PHE A 199 17.18 14.13 7.64
N GLU A 200 16.70 13.13 8.38
CA GLU A 200 15.76 13.31 9.50
C GLU A 200 16.33 14.24 10.59
N GLY A 201 17.58 14.03 11.00
CA GLY A 201 18.21 14.85 12.03
C GLY A 201 18.65 16.23 11.56
N SER A 202 19.20 16.35 10.34
CA SER A 202 19.86 17.58 9.89
C SER A 202 18.94 18.53 9.14
N VAL A 203 17.96 17.98 8.40
CA VAL A 203 17.03 18.77 7.57
C VAL A 203 15.68 18.88 8.24
N LEU A 204 15.16 17.79 8.80
CA LEU A 204 13.85 17.82 9.47
C LEU A 204 13.96 18.22 10.96
N HIS A 205 15.17 18.18 11.52
CA HIS A 205 15.49 18.56 12.90
C HIS A 205 14.99 17.61 14.00
N GLY A 206 14.58 16.38 13.64
CA GLY A 206 14.20 15.38 14.62
C GLY A 206 13.29 14.27 14.09
N PRO A 207 12.80 13.39 15.00
CA PRO A 207 11.92 12.29 14.68
C PRO A 207 10.68 12.76 13.92
N THR A 208 10.40 12.14 12.78
CA THR A 208 9.36 12.57 11.84
C THR A 208 8.38 11.44 11.54
N THR A 209 7.08 11.74 11.66
CA THR A 209 6.01 10.88 11.14
C THR A 209 5.55 11.36 9.77
N VAL A 210 5.19 10.43 8.90
CA VAL A 210 4.76 10.72 7.52
C VAL A 210 3.30 10.33 7.35
N ASP A 211 2.50 11.32 6.99
CA ASP A 211 1.09 11.14 6.64
C ASP A 211 0.90 11.41 5.13
N THR A 212 0.06 10.61 4.49
CA THR A 212 -0.22 10.73 3.05
C THR A 212 -1.72 10.72 2.81
N ASP A 213 -2.20 11.68 2.03
CA ASP A 213 -3.62 11.74 1.67
C ASP A 213 -3.97 10.65 0.64
N SER A 214 -5.18 10.08 0.77
CA SER A 214 -5.74 9.23 -0.29
C SER A 214 -6.28 10.09 -1.43
N SER A 215 -6.10 9.66 -2.67
CA SER A 215 -6.56 10.38 -3.87
C SER A 215 -7.29 9.46 -4.83
N TRP A 216 -8.21 10.04 -5.59
CA TRP A 216 -8.85 9.39 -6.73
C TRP A 216 -8.25 9.95 -8.01
N ALA A 217 -7.99 9.08 -8.97
CA ALA A 217 -7.47 9.47 -10.28
C ALA A 217 -8.20 8.71 -11.41
N PRO A 218 -8.45 9.37 -12.55
CA PRO A 218 -8.91 8.66 -13.73
C PRO A 218 -7.80 7.75 -14.27
N VAL A 219 -8.18 6.70 -14.98
CA VAL A 219 -7.25 5.77 -15.63
C VAL A 219 -7.63 5.65 -17.09
N PHE A 220 -6.65 5.80 -17.98
CA PHE A 220 -6.80 5.55 -19.41
C PHE A 220 -5.99 4.31 -19.76
N ASN A 221 -6.64 3.32 -20.36
CA ASN A 221 -6.05 2.00 -20.58
C ASN A 221 -6.17 1.61 -22.05
N VAL A 222 -5.11 1.01 -22.59
CA VAL A 222 -5.09 0.44 -23.94
C VAL A 222 -4.33 -0.86 -23.91
N GLY A 223 -4.75 -1.85 -24.68
CA GLY A 223 -4.06 -3.12 -24.71
C GLY A 223 -4.64 -4.08 -25.71
N ALA A 224 -4.22 -5.34 -25.61
CA ALA A 224 -4.77 -6.41 -26.39
C ALA A 224 -4.71 -7.73 -25.64
N THR A 225 -5.64 -8.63 -25.96
CA THR A 225 -5.61 -10.03 -25.53
C THR A 225 -5.40 -10.95 -26.72
N TYR A 226 -4.71 -12.05 -26.48
CA TYR A 226 -4.55 -13.16 -27.42
C TYR A 226 -5.14 -14.44 -26.80
N ASN A 227 -6.26 -14.91 -27.34
CA ASN A 227 -6.92 -16.14 -26.95
C ASN A 227 -6.18 -17.34 -27.53
N PHE A 228 -5.66 -18.21 -26.65
CA PHE A 228 -5.06 -19.49 -27.03
C PHE A 228 -6.14 -20.55 -27.25
N THR A 229 -7.13 -20.54 -26.38
CA THR A 229 -8.33 -21.39 -26.41
C THR A 229 -9.56 -20.53 -26.09
N GLU A 230 -10.73 -21.15 -26.00
CA GLU A 230 -11.97 -20.45 -25.60
C GLU A 230 -11.91 -19.91 -24.15
N HIS A 231 -11.07 -20.54 -23.30
CA HIS A 231 -10.96 -20.21 -21.88
C HIS A 231 -9.66 -19.49 -21.54
N TRP A 232 -8.54 -19.88 -22.16
CA TRP A 232 -7.22 -19.34 -21.84
C TRP A 232 -6.79 -18.24 -22.81
N PHE A 233 -6.30 -17.14 -22.23
CA PHE A 233 -5.75 -16.02 -23.00
C PHE A 233 -4.55 -15.39 -22.30
N ALA A 234 -3.69 -14.74 -23.07
CA ALA A 234 -2.71 -13.80 -22.57
C ALA A 234 -3.16 -12.37 -22.88
N GLY A 235 -2.70 -11.40 -22.11
CA GLY A 235 -2.99 -10.00 -22.35
C GLY A 235 -1.81 -9.11 -22.03
N PHE A 236 -1.73 -8.00 -22.74
CA PHE A 236 -0.82 -6.90 -22.45
C PHE A 236 -1.62 -5.60 -22.45
N SER A 237 -1.34 -4.72 -21.49
CA SER A 237 -1.93 -3.38 -21.47
C SER A 237 -0.95 -2.33 -20.96
N VAL A 238 -1.24 -1.08 -21.34
CA VAL A 238 -0.58 0.12 -20.87
C VAL A 238 -1.66 1.06 -20.34
N SER A 239 -1.43 1.59 -19.14
CA SER A 239 -2.31 2.53 -18.46
C SER A 239 -1.59 3.83 -18.20
N PHE A 240 -2.26 4.95 -18.42
CA PHE A 240 -1.81 6.27 -17.98
C PHE A 240 -2.73 6.78 -16.85
N ILE A 241 -2.12 7.26 -15.77
CA ILE A 241 -2.83 7.70 -14.56
C ILE A 241 -2.32 9.09 -14.17
N PRO A 242 -3.05 10.19 -14.44
CA PRO A 242 -2.65 11.51 -13.95
C PRO A 242 -2.81 11.56 -12.42
N LEU A 243 -1.70 11.56 -11.70
CA LEU A 243 -1.67 11.38 -10.24
C LEU A 243 -0.73 12.39 -9.59
N LYS A 244 -1.20 13.01 -8.51
CA LYS A 244 -0.41 13.86 -7.61
C LYS A 244 -0.52 13.31 -6.19
N ALA A 245 0.63 13.21 -5.53
CA ALA A 245 0.74 12.80 -4.13
C ALA A 245 1.26 13.98 -3.30
N THR A 246 0.76 14.11 -2.08
CA THR A 246 1.29 15.05 -1.09
C THR A 246 1.63 14.26 0.17
N ALA A 247 2.91 14.27 0.54
CA ALA A 247 3.37 13.78 1.83
C ALA A 247 3.38 14.94 2.82
N LYS A 248 2.77 14.71 3.99
CA LYS A 248 2.78 15.62 5.13
C LYS A 248 3.73 15.04 6.16
N LEU A 249 4.75 15.80 6.51
CA LEU A 249 5.76 15.45 7.49
C LEU A 249 5.43 16.19 8.78
N ASN A 250 5.31 15.46 9.88
CA ASN A 250 5.15 16.02 11.22
C ASN A 250 6.40 15.69 12.02
N THR A 251 7.21 16.70 12.33
CA THR A 251 8.51 16.53 12.96
C THR A 251 8.54 17.13 14.35
N GLN A 252 9.03 16.36 15.33
CA GLN A 252 9.33 16.86 16.67
C GLN A 252 10.75 17.43 16.70
N ALA A 253 10.89 18.68 16.28
CA ALA A 253 12.17 19.37 16.18
C ALA A 253 12.75 19.69 17.55
N GLN A 254 14.00 19.29 17.80
CA GLN A 254 14.71 19.63 19.03
C GLN A 254 15.37 21.00 18.89
N THR A 255 14.88 21.99 19.64
CA THR A 255 15.40 23.36 19.58
C THR A 255 15.99 23.79 20.92
N PRO A 256 16.84 24.84 20.98
CA PRO A 256 17.36 25.38 22.24
C PRO A 256 16.27 25.85 23.23
N VAL A 257 15.06 26.11 22.73
CA VAL A 257 13.90 26.55 23.54
C VAL A 257 12.92 25.40 23.85
N GLY A 258 13.28 24.16 23.54
CA GLY A 258 12.47 22.95 23.75
C GLY A 258 12.05 22.26 22.46
N THR A 259 11.24 21.20 22.58
CA THR A 259 10.70 20.48 21.42
C THR A 259 9.58 21.29 20.76
N LEU A 260 9.70 21.56 19.46
CA LEU A 260 8.65 22.21 18.67
C LEU A 260 8.13 21.27 17.60
N ASN A 261 6.83 21.32 17.33
CA ASN A 261 6.25 20.61 16.20
C ASN A 261 6.44 21.44 14.91
N VAL A 262 7.09 20.85 13.91
CA VAL A 262 7.27 21.42 12.57
C VAL A 262 6.48 20.58 11.59
N GLN A 263 5.66 21.24 10.78
CA GLN A 263 4.87 20.59 9.74
C GLN A 263 5.40 20.99 8.37
N SER A 264 5.80 20.00 7.58
CA SER A 264 6.30 20.20 6.22
C SER A 264 5.51 19.39 5.21
N GLN A 265 5.54 19.81 3.96
CA GLN A 265 4.86 19.14 2.86
C GLN A 265 5.81 18.93 1.68
N ALA A 266 5.77 17.73 1.11
CA ALA A 266 6.44 17.41 -0.14
C ALA A 266 5.37 17.02 -1.16
N LYS A 267 5.31 17.75 -2.28
CA LYS A 267 4.37 17.50 -3.37
C LYS A 267 5.09 16.85 -4.53
N ILE A 268 4.55 15.72 -4.99
CA ILE A 268 5.12 14.93 -6.09
C ILE A 268 4.02 14.68 -7.10
N THR A 269 4.28 15.05 -8.35
CA THR A 269 3.47 14.66 -9.50
C THR A 269 4.07 13.36 -10.03
N LEU A 270 3.27 12.29 -10.11
CA LEU A 270 3.76 10.95 -10.46
C LEU A 270 3.42 10.57 -11.90
N ASN A 271 2.20 10.91 -12.35
CA ASN A 271 1.69 10.60 -13.69
C ASN A 271 2.16 9.24 -14.29
N PRO A 272 2.03 8.11 -13.56
CA PRO A 272 2.70 6.88 -13.98
C PRO A 272 2.12 6.31 -15.27
N ILE A 273 3.02 5.73 -16.04
CA ILE A 273 2.70 4.76 -17.09
C ILE A 273 2.82 3.38 -16.45
N VAL A 274 1.74 2.62 -16.43
CA VAL A 274 1.69 1.29 -15.82
C VAL A 274 1.49 0.26 -16.92
N THR A 275 2.38 -0.72 -17.03
CA THR A 275 2.19 -1.85 -17.96
C THR A 275 1.76 -3.09 -17.22
N TYR A 276 0.87 -3.88 -17.81
CA TYR A 276 0.40 -5.13 -17.24
C TYR A 276 0.50 -6.27 -18.25
N LEU A 277 1.34 -7.25 -17.94
CA LEU A 277 1.42 -8.51 -18.68
C LEU A 277 0.70 -9.58 -17.87
N ARG A 278 -0.28 -10.26 -18.49
CA ARG A 278 -1.20 -11.13 -17.77
C ARG A 278 -1.54 -12.41 -18.53
N VAL A 279 -1.88 -13.45 -17.78
CA VAL A 279 -2.54 -14.66 -18.26
C VAL A 279 -3.89 -14.76 -17.57
N GLY A 280 -4.91 -15.12 -18.32
CA GLY A 280 -6.28 -15.16 -17.86
C GLY A 280 -7.01 -16.44 -18.21
N TYR A 281 -7.98 -16.76 -17.35
CA TYR A 281 -8.96 -17.81 -17.55
C TYR A 281 -10.36 -17.20 -17.58
N ARG A 282 -11.19 -17.67 -18.49
CA ARG A 282 -12.59 -17.28 -18.66
C ARG A 282 -13.50 -18.43 -18.25
N PHE A 283 -14.55 -18.11 -17.52
CA PHE A 283 -15.55 -19.04 -16.99
C PHE A 283 -16.83 -19.02 -17.83
#